data_AF-X0XLA3-F1
#
_entry.id   AF-X0XLA3-F1
#
_cell.length_a   1.000
_cell.length_b   1.000
_cell.length_c   1.000
_cell.angle_alpha   90.00
_cell.angle_beta   90.00
_cell.angle_gamma   90.00
#
_symmetry.space_group_name_H-M   'P 1'
#
loop_
_entity.id
_entity.type
_entity.pdbx_description
1 polymer ?
#
loop_
_entity_poly.entity_id
_entity_poly.type
_entity_poly.pdbx_seq_one_letter_code
_entity_poly.pdbx_strand_id
1 'polypeptide(L)'
;MSVSKDIKEEEKILKISLTNTVGYLLEDLKIRVVIIEELFEKKPWITTIRELFPYETIEIGYPLEIVDNEIVYSNVLVEASTEKYGKVFSRTFKLAPKEK
;
A
#
# COMPACT_ATOMS: atom_id res chain seq x y z
N MET A 1 8.88 10.01 2.34
CA MET A 1 8.64 8.64 1.85
C MET A 1 8.04 8.70 0.45
N SER A 2 8.46 7.81 -0.44
CA SER A 2 7.87 7.64 -1.77
C SER A 2 7.11 6.32 -1.81
N VAL A 3 5.95 6.30 -2.47
CA VAL A 3 5.16 5.08 -2.65
C VAL A 3 4.69 5.00 -4.09
N SER A 4 4.97 3.86 -4.73
CA SER A 4 4.46 3.51 -6.05
C SER A 4 3.60 2.24 -5.96
N LYS A 5 2.78 2.02 -6.98
CA LYS A 5 1.91 0.85 -7.09
C LYS A 5 2.01 0.23 -8.47
N ASP A 6 1.84 -1.08 -8.53
CA ASP A 6 1.73 -1.85 -9.77
C ASP A 6 0.68 -2.95 -9.61
N ILE A 7 -0.24 -3.06 -10.56
CA ILE A 7 -1.26 -4.11 -10.56
C ILE A 7 -0.67 -5.34 -11.27
N LYS A 8 -0.56 -6.45 -10.54
CA LYS A 8 -0.15 -7.75 -11.09
C LYS A 8 -1.39 -8.57 -11.35
N GLU A 9 -1.97 -8.42 -12.54
CA GLU A 9 -3.25 -9.05 -12.90
C GLU A 9 -3.19 -10.58 -12.86
N GLU A 10 -2.09 -11.19 -13.32
CA GLU A 10 -1.88 -12.65 -13.31
C GLU A 10 -1.85 -13.21 -11.88
N GLU A 11 -1.20 -12.48 -10.97
CA GLU A 11 -1.05 -12.84 -9.56
C GLU A 11 -2.24 -12.36 -8.70
N LYS A 12 -3.12 -11.53 -9.27
CA LYS A 12 -4.27 -10.90 -8.59
C LYS A 12 -3.86 -10.11 -7.33
N ILE A 13 -2.71 -9.43 -7.39
CA ILE A 13 -2.20 -8.58 -6.29
C ILE A 13 -1.94 -7.15 -6.74
N LEU A 14 -2.08 -6.22 -5.80
CA LEU A 14 -1.54 -4.88 -5.87
C LEU A 14 -0.15 -4.90 -5.23
N LYS A 15 0.89 -4.78 -6.04
CA LYS A 15 2.26 -4.59 -5.57
C LYS A 15 2.43 -3.12 -5.17
N ILE A 16 2.79 -2.87 -3.93
CA ILE A 16 3.05 -1.55 -3.37
C ILE A 16 4.54 -1.49 -3.02
N SER A 17 5.26 -0.57 -3.65
CA SER A 17 6.67 -0.33 -3.34
C SER A 17 6.78 0.93 -2.49
N LEU A 18 7.37 0.81 -1.31
CA LEU A 18 7.59 1.91 -0.39
C LEU A 18 9.09 2.17 -0.27
N THR A 19 9.52 3.38 -0.61
CA THR A 19 10.92 3.81 -0.50
C THR A 19 11.04 4.84 0.61
N ASN A 20 11.93 4.59 1.56
CA ASN A 20 12.26 5.58 2.58
C ASN A 20 13.12 6.69 1.97
N THR A 21 12.46 7.69 1.38
CA THR A 21 13.14 8.91 0.92
C THR A 21 13.48 9.89 2.04
N VAL A 22 13.23 9.52 3.30
CA VAL A 22 13.57 10.32 4.47
C VAL A 22 15.02 9.99 4.83
N GLY A 23 15.84 11.01 5.10
CA GLY A 23 17.29 10.86 5.33
C GLY A 23 17.69 10.21 6.66
N TYR A 24 16.77 9.49 7.32
CA TYR A 24 17.01 8.78 8.58
C TYR A 24 16.22 7.47 8.64
N LEU A 25 16.63 6.57 9.54
CA LEU A 25 16.01 5.27 9.79
C LEU A 25 14.56 5.43 10.26
N LEU A 26 13.63 4.72 9.62
CA LEU A 26 12.25 4.58 10.11
C LEU A 26 12.12 3.27 10.88
N GLU A 27 11.87 3.37 12.17
CA GLU A 27 11.65 2.23 13.07
C GLU A 27 10.15 1.99 13.29
N ASP A 28 9.77 0.72 13.47
CA ASP A 28 8.41 0.24 13.74
C ASP A 28 7.36 0.87 12.80
N LEU A 29 7.68 0.83 11.50
CA LEU A 29 6.84 1.40 10.46
C LEU A 29 5.62 0.50 10.24
N LYS A 30 4.49 0.92 10.78
CA LYS A 30 3.18 0.32 10.55
C LYS A 30 2.64 0.75 9.19
N ILE A 31 2.45 -0.22 8.30
CA ILE A 31 1.80 -0.02 7.01
C ILE A 31 0.38 -0.53 7.09
N ARG A 32 -0.57 0.28 6.65
CA ARG A 32 -1.98 -0.07 6.57
C ARG A 32 -2.45 0.08 5.13
N VAL A 33 -3.09 -0.95 4.61
CA VAL A 33 -3.68 -0.98 3.27
C VAL A 33 -5.15 -1.34 3.42
N VAL A 34 -6.04 -0.58 2.80
CA VAL A 34 -7.49 -0.82 2.90
C VAL A 34 -8.20 -0.41 1.62
N ILE A 35 -9.26 -1.12 1.26
CA ILE A 35 -10.14 -0.73 0.15
C ILE A 35 -11.11 0.33 0.67
N ILE A 36 -11.24 1.42 -0.09
CA ILE A 36 -12.22 2.48 0.14
C ILE A 36 -13.32 2.34 -0.91
N GLU A 37 -14.53 2.05 -0.45
CA GLU A 37 -15.73 1.95 -1.29
C GLU A 37 -16.78 2.91 -0.75
N GLU A 38 -17.11 3.92 -1.55
CA GLU A 38 -17.97 5.04 -1.15
C GLU A 38 -17.50 5.71 0.16
N LEU A 39 -18.12 5.35 1.29
CA LEU A 39 -17.83 5.85 2.64
C LEU A 39 -17.32 4.75 3.60
N PHE A 40 -17.13 3.53 3.09
CA PHE A 40 -16.79 2.36 3.88
C PHE A 40 -15.39 1.85 3.59
N GLU A 41 -14.76 1.35 4.64
CA GLU A 41 -13.49 0.63 4.55
C GLU A 41 -13.75 -0.88 4.45
N LYS A 42 -13.08 -1.55 3.52
CA LYS A 42 -13.15 -3.01 3.32
C LYS A 42 -11.75 -3.63 3.35
N LYS A 43 -11.68 -4.86 3.87
CA LYS A 43 -10.48 -5.71 3.90
C LYS A 43 -9.21 -4.99 4.42
N PRO A 44 -9.26 -4.38 5.62
CA PRO A 44 -8.08 -3.73 6.17
C PRO A 44 -6.97 -4.76 6.39
N TRP A 45 -5.78 -4.43 5.91
CA TRP A 45 -4.57 -5.20 6.14
C TRP A 45 -3.51 -4.31 6.78
N ILE A 46 -2.84 -4.85 7.78
CA ILE A 46 -1.83 -4.14 8.55
C ILE A 46 -0.60 -5.03 8.64
N THR A 47 0.56 -4.46 8.36
CA THR A 47 1.85 -5.06 8.66
C THR A 47 2.75 -4.07 9.38
N THR A 48 3.82 -4.56 9.98
CA THR A 48 4.84 -3.74 10.62
C THR A 48 6.19 -4.12 10.09
N ILE A 49 6.93 -3.12 9.65
CA ILE A 49 8.30 -3.22 9.18
C ILE A 49 9.16 -2.67 10.31
N ARG A 50 9.98 -3.54 10.90
CA ARG A 50 10.79 -3.18 12.08
C ARG A 50 11.70 -2.00 11.79
N GLU A 51 12.37 -2.04 10.65
CA GLU A 51 13.38 -1.07 10.27
C GLU A 51 13.30 -0.85 8.76
N LEU A 52 13.35 0.41 8.33
CA LEU A 52 13.46 0.79 6.93
C LEU A 52 14.52 1.88 6.78
N PHE A 53 15.68 1.50 6.24
CA PHE A 53 16.85 2.38 6.13
C PHE A 53 16.64 3.48 5.09
N PRO A 54 17.36 4.61 5.17
CA PRO A 54 17.33 5.64 4.14
C PRO A 54 17.60 5.06 2.74
N TYR A 55 16.75 5.42 1.80
CA TYR A 55 16.75 4.99 0.39
C TYR A 55 16.45 3.51 0.16
N GLU A 56 16.22 2.73 1.21
CA GLU A 56 15.75 1.36 1.08
C GLU A 56 14.33 1.34 0.51
N THR A 57 14.06 0.35 -0.32
CA THR A 57 12.73 0.08 -0.87
C THR A 57 12.26 -1.30 -0.43
N ILE A 58 11.06 -1.35 0.13
CA ILE A 58 10.35 -2.59 0.42
C ILE A 58 9.17 -2.75 -0.52
N GLU A 59 8.78 -4.00 -0.74
CA GLU A 59 7.66 -4.35 -1.60
C GLU A 59 6.64 -5.17 -0.82
N ILE A 60 5.38 -4.81 -0.97
CA ILE A 60 4.26 -5.45 -0.31
C ILE A 60 3.26 -5.89 -1.37
N GLY A 61 2.80 -7.13 -1.29
CA GLY A 61 1.66 -7.62 -2.08
C GLY A 61 0.37 -7.53 -1.28
N TYR A 62 -0.58 -6.70 -1.74
CA TYR A 62 -1.92 -6.63 -1.19
C TYR A 62 -2.89 -7.40 -2.11
N PRO A 63 -3.66 -8.39 -1.61
CA PRO A 63 -4.56 -9.16 -2.45
C PRO A 63 -5.69 -8.30 -2.99
N LEU A 64 -5.92 -8.35 -4.30
CA LEU A 64 -7.02 -7.64 -4.94
C LEU A 64 -8.34 -8.36 -4.68
N GLU A 65 -9.43 -7.60 -4.73
CA GLU A 65 -10.77 -8.16 -4.70
C GLU A 65 -11.12 -8.78 -6.05
N ILE A 66 -11.74 -9.96 -6.00
CA ILE A 66 -12.11 -10.74 -7.16
C ILE A 66 -13.59 -11.12 -7.03
N VAL A 67 -14.36 -10.87 -8.08
CA VAL A 67 -15.77 -11.29 -8.22
C VAL A 67 -15.90 -11.92 -9.60
N ASP A 68 -16.50 -13.11 -9.69
CA ASP A 68 -16.67 -13.85 -10.95
C ASP A 68 -15.39 -14.00 -11.79
N ASN A 69 -14.25 -14.19 -11.09
CA ASN A 69 -12.90 -14.27 -11.65
C ASN A 69 -12.36 -12.97 -12.29
N GLU A 70 -13.07 -11.86 -12.14
CA GLU A 70 -12.62 -10.53 -12.56
C GLU A 70 -12.12 -9.69 -11.37
N ILE A 71 -11.10 -8.85 -11.62
CA ILE A 71 -10.57 -7.93 -10.62
C ILE A 71 -11.56 -6.79 -10.41
N VAL A 72 -11.96 -6.57 -9.15
CA VAL A 72 -12.73 -5.39 -8.77
C VAL A 72 -11.78 -4.21 -8.57
N TYR A 73 -11.78 -3.30 -9.53
CA TYR A 73 -10.99 -2.08 -9.47
C TYR A 73 -11.62 -1.08 -8.49
N SER A 74 -11.01 -0.96 -7.31
CA SER A 74 -11.46 -0.09 -6.23
C SER A 74 -10.44 1.00 -5.91
N ASN A 75 -10.80 1.92 -5.01
CA ASN A 75 -9.83 2.84 -4.43
C ASN A 75 -9.10 2.11 -3.29
N VAL A 76 -7.77 2.19 -3.25
CA VAL A 76 -6.97 1.60 -2.17
C VAL A 76 -6.24 2.69 -1.43
N LEU A 77 -6.51 2.82 -0.13
CA LEU A 77 -5.78 3.70 0.77
C LEU A 77 -4.55 2.96 1.30
N VAL A 78 -3.39 3.58 1.14
CA VAL A 78 -2.12 3.14 1.74
C VAL A 78 -1.67 4.20 2.74
N GLU A 79 -1.52 3.79 3.99
CA GLU A 79 -1.03 4.63 5.08
C GLU A 79 0.24 4.03 5.66
N ALA A 80 1.15 4.90 6.08
CA ALA A 80 2.31 4.51 6.85
C ALA A 80 2.44 5.42 8.06
N SER A 81 2.71 4.81 9.20
CA SER A 81 2.88 5.50 10.46
C SER A 81 4.01 4.88 11.27
N THR A 82 4.72 5.70 12.03
CA THR A 82 5.71 5.27 13.03
C THR A 82 5.18 5.63 14.41
N GLU A 83 5.67 4.98 15.46
CA GLU A 83 5.31 5.37 16.83
C GLU A 83 5.76 6.79 17.15
N LYS A 84 7.00 7.14 16.76
CA LYS A 84 7.64 8.42 17.10
C LYS A 84 7.06 9.62 16.35
N TYR A 85 6.75 9.47 15.06
CA TYR A 85 6.35 10.58 14.19
C TYR A 85 4.87 10.53 13.79
N GLY A 86 4.13 9.52 14.24
CA GLY A 86 2.75 9.29 13.81
C GLY A 86 2.67 8.96 12.31
N LYS A 87 1.61 9.41 11.64
CA LYS A 87 1.37 9.19 10.21
C LYS A 87 2.38 9.97 9.36
N VAL A 88 3.27 9.25 8.68
CA VAL A 88 4.31 9.81 7.81
C VAL A 88 3.93 9.77 6.32
N PHE A 89 2.90 9.00 5.96
CA PHE A 89 2.36 8.92 4.62
C PHE A 89 0.89 8.49 4.63
N SER A 90 0.11 9.03 3.69
CA SER A 90 -1.26 8.61 3.43
C SER A 90 -1.64 9.00 2.01
N ARG A 91 -1.98 8.01 1.18
CA ARG A 91 -2.46 8.27 -0.17
C ARG A 91 -3.47 7.23 -0.60
N THR A 92 -4.55 7.70 -1.22
CA THR A 92 -5.51 6.86 -1.91
C THR A 92 -5.10 6.69 -3.36
N PHE A 93 -5.08 5.47 -3.83
CA PHE A 93 -4.80 5.09 -5.19
C PHE A 93 -6.07 4.58 -5.87
N LYS A 94 -6.51 5.24 -6.92
CA LYS A 94 -7.55 4.70 -7.81
C LYS A 94 -6.94 3.57 -8.63
N LEU A 95 -7.47 2.36 -8.48
CA LEU A 95 -7.10 1.24 -9.35
C LEU A 95 -7.90 1.33 -10.65
N ALA A 96 -7.24 1.03 -11.75
CA ALA A 96 -7.81 0.95 -13.08
C ALA A 96 -7.02 -0.11 -13.86
N PRO A 97 -7.62 -0.74 -14.88
CA PRO A 97 -6.91 -1.66 -15.77
C PRO A 97 -5.67 -0.99 -16.37
N LYS A 98 -4.62 -1.77 -16.65
CA LYS A 98 -3.50 -1.24 -17.43
C LYS A 98 -3.98 -0.96 -18.87
N GLU A 99 -3.70 0.24 -19.38
CA GLU A 99 -3.90 0.52 -20.80
C GLU A 99 -3.02 -0.44 -21.60
N LYS A 100 -3.59 -1.10 -22.61
CA LYS A 100 -2.93 -2.08 -23.48
C LYS A 100 -2.10 -1.40 -24.56
#